data_AF-A0A348RXP2-F1
#
_entry.id   AF-A0A348RXP2-F1
#
_cell.length_a   1.000
_cell.length_b   1.000
_cell.length_c   1.000
_cell.angle_alpha   90.00
_cell.angle_beta   90.00
_cell.angle_gamma   90.00
#
_symmetry.space_group_name_H-M   'P 1'
#
loop_
_entity.id
_entity.type
_entity.pdbx_description
1 polymer ?
#
loop_
_entity_poly.entity_id
_entity_poly.type
_entity_poly.pdbx_seq_one_letter_code
_entity_poly.pdbx_strand_id
1 'polypeptide(L)'
;GYVAANYNPGQGKDVPGIALTDQGLPAAIGVHFGEPLSICWDTVECRLMYAWNGGFLDMSHYWGKGAGGSRKGFDYVSRLIGKIQFKTQGTHPLNANYHQGAIPPVPRYRGYKLFNGTPEFIYTFGPYTVHERVTPSGNKAVLFDYSIRDMQNDSLIRFGLDPAIRPSVESSTGHWEGNELLLTAEEARKFQLVLRYD
;
A
#
# COMPACT_ATOMS: atom_id res chain seq x y z
N GLY A 1 8.54 -19.03 9.90
CA GLY A 1 7.63 -18.78 8.78
C GLY A 1 8.33 -19.14 7.48
N TYR A 2 7.57 -19.53 6.47
CA TYR A 2 8.10 -19.79 5.13
C TYR A 2 8.46 -18.46 4.47
N VAL A 3 9.59 -18.42 3.75
CA VAL A 3 9.99 -17.25 2.96
C VAL A 3 9.04 -17.13 1.77
N ALA A 4 8.59 -15.92 1.45
CA ALA A 4 7.71 -15.70 0.31
C ALA A 4 8.38 -16.11 -1.00
N ALA A 5 7.63 -16.79 -1.87
CA ALA A 5 8.08 -17.14 -3.22
C ALA A 5 8.10 -15.89 -4.11
N ASN A 6 9.01 -15.86 -5.08
CA ASN A 6 9.05 -14.78 -6.06
C ASN A 6 7.86 -14.89 -7.04
N TYR A 7 7.05 -13.84 -7.18
CA TYR A 7 5.91 -13.85 -8.10
C TYR A 7 6.37 -13.39 -9.50
N ASN A 8 6.09 -14.20 -10.54
CA ASN A 8 6.40 -13.85 -11.92
C ASN A 8 5.12 -13.39 -12.67
N PRO A 9 4.98 -12.09 -12.99
CA PRO A 9 3.79 -11.59 -13.70
C PRO A 9 3.62 -12.19 -15.10
N GLY A 10 4.70 -12.51 -15.80
CA GLY A 10 4.66 -13.13 -17.13
C GLY A 10 4.25 -14.61 -17.12
N GLN A 11 4.28 -15.26 -15.95
CA GLN A 11 3.83 -16.65 -15.77
C GLN A 11 2.56 -16.77 -14.92
N GLY A 12 2.08 -15.66 -14.33
CA GLY A 12 0.90 -15.62 -13.47
C GLY A 12 0.99 -16.52 -12.25
N LYS A 13 2.20 -16.86 -11.78
CA LYS A 13 2.40 -17.79 -10.67
C LYS A 13 3.71 -17.52 -9.92
N ASP A 14 3.76 -18.06 -8.71
CA ASP A 14 4.97 -18.16 -7.92
C ASP A 14 6.00 -19.05 -8.66
N VAL A 15 7.25 -18.58 -8.71
CA VAL A 15 8.38 -19.30 -9.29
C VAL A 15 9.45 -19.58 -8.22
N PRO A 16 10.34 -20.57 -8.42
CA PRO A 16 11.44 -20.82 -7.50
C PRO A 16 12.29 -19.56 -7.29
N GLY A 17 12.40 -19.13 -6.04
CA GLY A 17 13.11 -17.91 -5.65
C GLY A 17 12.52 -17.28 -4.40
N ILE A 18 13.28 -16.42 -3.73
CA ILE A 18 12.83 -15.65 -2.57
C ILE A 18 12.32 -14.31 -3.08
N ALA A 19 11.09 -13.93 -2.73
CA ALA A 19 10.65 -12.55 -2.87
C ALA A 19 11.52 -11.67 -1.95
N LEU A 20 12.45 -10.97 -2.58
CA LEU A 20 13.11 -9.85 -1.95
C LEU A 20 12.08 -8.72 -1.88
N THR A 21 12.19 -7.85 -0.88
CA THR A 21 11.65 -6.51 -1.07
C THR A 21 12.45 -5.95 -2.24
N ASP A 22 11.83 -5.80 -3.42
CA ASP A 22 12.54 -5.45 -4.66
C ASP A 22 13.55 -4.31 -4.39
N GLN A 23 14.85 -4.61 -4.44
CA GLN A 23 15.99 -3.72 -4.16
C GLN A 23 16.03 -3.02 -2.78
N GLY A 24 15.16 -3.41 -1.85
CA GLY A 24 14.90 -2.65 -0.62
C GLY A 24 14.13 -1.38 -0.96
N LEU A 25 13.00 -1.16 -0.29
CA LEU A 25 12.32 0.14 -0.30
C LEU A 25 12.90 0.95 0.87
N PRO A 26 13.93 1.79 0.67
CA PRO A 26 14.68 2.39 1.77
C PRO A 26 13.82 3.34 2.62
N ALA A 27 12.69 3.79 2.07
CA ALA A 27 11.79 4.76 2.67
C ALA A 27 10.43 4.15 3.04
N ALA A 28 10.30 2.82 3.08
CA ALA A 28 9.05 2.17 3.42
C ALA A 28 8.90 1.85 4.91
N ILE A 29 7.65 1.81 5.35
CA ILE A 29 7.21 1.50 6.71
C ILE A 29 6.52 0.13 6.68
N GLY A 30 7.13 -0.84 7.36
CA GLY A 30 6.52 -2.14 7.61
C GLY A 30 5.63 -2.11 8.83
N VAL A 31 4.39 -2.61 8.73
CA VAL A 31 3.46 -2.73 9.86
C VAL A 31 2.96 -4.17 9.94
N HIS A 32 2.93 -4.72 11.15
CA HIS A 32 2.49 -6.08 11.41
C HIS A 32 1.25 -6.08 12.32
N PHE A 33 0.17 -6.70 11.86
CA PHE A 33 -1.10 -6.84 12.58
C PHE A 33 -1.33 -8.27 13.09
N GLY A 34 -0.26 -9.08 13.18
CA GLY A 34 -0.34 -10.50 13.49
C GLY A 34 -0.55 -11.36 12.25
N GLU A 35 -1.02 -12.59 12.46
CA GLU A 35 -1.23 -13.58 11.39
C GLU A 35 -2.04 -13.07 10.19
N PRO A 36 -3.12 -12.27 10.35
CA PRO A 36 -3.97 -11.89 9.23
C PRO A 36 -3.33 -10.95 8.21
N LEU A 37 -2.41 -10.07 8.65
CA LEU A 37 -1.90 -9.02 7.78
C LEU A 37 -0.56 -8.44 8.25
N SER A 38 0.32 -8.29 7.29
CA SER A 38 1.47 -7.40 7.29
C SER A 38 1.41 -6.52 6.06
N ILE A 39 1.86 -5.28 6.19
CA ILE A 39 1.93 -4.33 5.09
C ILE A 39 3.30 -3.67 4.99
N CYS A 40 3.60 -3.19 3.79
CA CYS A 40 4.72 -2.32 3.48
C CYS A 40 4.17 -1.09 2.75
N TRP A 41 4.20 0.06 3.40
CA TRP A 41 3.70 1.33 2.88
C TRP A 41 4.87 2.26 2.58
N ASP A 42 4.96 2.82 1.38
CA ASP A 42 6.14 3.57 0.94
C ASP A 42 5.95 5.09 1.08
N THR A 43 6.92 5.78 1.69
CA THR A 43 6.83 7.23 1.93
C THR A 43 7.22 8.10 0.72
N VAL A 44 7.83 7.52 -0.31
CA VAL A 44 8.14 8.23 -1.57
C VAL A 44 6.94 8.19 -2.49
N GLU A 45 6.34 7.01 -2.68
CA GLU A 45 5.14 6.83 -3.48
C GLU A 45 3.85 7.19 -2.74
N CYS A 46 3.88 7.26 -1.40
CA CYS A 46 2.73 7.55 -0.54
C CYS A 46 1.52 6.62 -0.75
N ARG A 47 1.78 5.32 -0.93
CA ARG A 47 0.74 4.30 -1.08
C ARG A 47 1.22 2.94 -0.58
N LEU A 48 0.28 2.02 -0.43
CA LEU A 48 0.58 0.62 -0.11
C LEU A 48 1.35 -0.07 -1.25
N MET A 49 2.49 -0.67 -0.93
CA MET A 49 3.31 -1.45 -1.87
C MET A 49 2.98 -2.93 -1.82
N TYR A 50 2.92 -3.50 -0.61
CA TYR A 50 2.73 -4.92 -0.39
C TYR A 50 1.76 -5.16 0.76
N ALA A 51 0.91 -6.17 0.61
CA ALA A 51 0.19 -6.80 1.71
C ALA A 51 0.43 -8.31 1.68
N TRP A 52 0.71 -8.91 2.84
CA TRP A 52 0.96 -10.34 2.96
C TRP A 52 0.46 -10.88 4.30
N ASN A 53 0.31 -12.20 4.41
CA ASN A 53 -0.11 -12.86 5.66
C ASN A 53 0.87 -13.97 6.08
N GLY A 54 0.75 -14.44 7.33
CA GLY A 54 1.54 -15.57 7.85
C GLY A 54 2.96 -15.25 8.32
N GLY A 55 3.32 -13.98 8.45
CA GLY A 55 4.63 -13.54 8.95
C GLY A 55 4.89 -12.06 8.75
N PHE A 56 6.12 -11.62 9.03
CA PHE A 56 6.57 -10.24 8.85
C PHE A 56 7.94 -10.21 8.14
N LEU A 57 8.87 -9.38 8.59
CA LEU A 57 10.19 -9.24 7.99
C LEU A 57 11.25 -10.00 8.81
N ASP A 58 12.07 -10.80 8.13
CA ASP A 58 13.33 -11.28 8.67
C ASP A 58 14.41 -10.22 8.45
N MET A 59 14.75 -9.55 9.55
CA MET A 59 15.75 -8.48 9.60
C MET A 59 17.15 -9.01 9.94
N SER A 60 17.35 -10.33 10.07
CA SER A 60 18.64 -10.90 10.50
C SER A 60 19.80 -10.64 9.54
N HIS A 61 19.51 -10.35 8.26
CA HIS A 61 20.53 -9.91 7.30
C HIS A 61 20.90 -8.44 7.48
N TYR A 62 19.98 -7.62 7.96
CA TYR A 62 20.20 -6.19 8.20
C TYR A 62 20.83 -5.90 9.57
N TRP A 63 20.36 -6.57 10.64
CA TRP A 63 20.81 -6.34 12.02
C TRP A 63 21.78 -7.41 12.55
N GLY A 64 21.97 -8.52 11.85
CA GLY A 64 22.68 -9.70 12.36
C GLY A 64 21.78 -10.61 13.22
N LYS A 65 22.32 -11.75 13.66
CA LYS A 65 21.62 -12.67 14.57
C LYS A 65 22.06 -12.42 16.02
N GLY A 66 21.09 -12.34 16.95
CA GLY A 66 21.35 -12.20 18.39
C GLY A 66 21.65 -10.78 18.86
N ALA A 67 22.09 -10.62 20.12
CA ALA A 67 22.29 -9.32 20.78
C ALA A 67 23.58 -8.57 20.38
N GLY A 68 24.50 -9.23 19.66
CA GLY A 68 25.82 -8.69 19.31
C GLY A 68 25.99 -8.28 17.84
N GLY A 69 24.90 -7.86 17.19
CA GLY A 69 24.74 -7.65 15.74
C GLY A 69 25.99 -7.16 14.99
N SER A 70 26.73 -8.10 14.41
CA SER A 70 27.70 -7.77 13.36
C SER A 70 26.91 -7.55 12.07
N ARG A 71 26.87 -6.30 11.58
CA ARG A 71 26.31 -6.00 10.26
C ARG A 71 27.01 -6.88 9.22
N LYS A 72 26.25 -7.60 8.40
CA LYS A 72 26.83 -8.32 7.26
C LYS A 72 27.25 -7.30 6.21
N GLY A 73 28.46 -7.42 5.66
CA GLY A 73 29.00 -6.44 4.71
C GLY A 73 28.29 -6.39 3.34
N PHE A 74 27.29 -7.24 3.10
CA PHE A 74 26.56 -7.37 1.84
C PHE A 74 25.13 -7.88 2.13
N ASP A 75 24.19 -7.68 1.20
CA ASP A 75 22.79 -8.16 1.29
C ASP A 75 21.96 -7.50 2.43
N TYR A 76 21.99 -6.16 2.52
CA TYR A 76 21.21 -5.34 3.48
C TYR A 76 19.72 -5.23 3.10
N VAL A 77 19.11 -6.33 2.67
CA VAL A 77 17.70 -6.35 2.27
C VAL A 77 16.92 -7.23 3.24
N SER A 78 15.81 -6.70 3.74
CA SER A 78 14.89 -7.47 4.58
C SER A 78 14.22 -8.56 3.75
N ARG A 79 14.05 -9.74 4.33
CA ARG A 79 13.35 -10.85 3.66
C ARG A 79 11.91 -10.90 4.14
N LEU A 80 10.98 -10.97 3.19
CA LEU A 80 9.56 -11.09 3.50
C LEU A 80 9.23 -12.54 3.87
N ILE A 81 8.62 -12.72 5.04
CA ILE A 81 8.13 -14.01 5.54
C ILE A 81 6.60 -14.00 5.44
N GLY A 82 6.03 -14.98 4.72
CA GLY A 82 4.59 -15.10 4.51
C GLY A 82 4.21 -15.29 3.04
N LYS A 83 2.92 -15.14 2.73
CA LYS A 83 2.39 -15.19 1.35
C LYS A 83 1.93 -13.79 0.94
N ILE A 84 2.52 -13.24 -0.12
CA ILE A 84 2.07 -11.98 -0.72
C ILE A 84 0.66 -12.17 -1.26
N GLN A 85 -0.24 -11.30 -0.84
CA GLN A 85 -1.65 -11.26 -1.26
C GLN A 85 -1.93 -10.09 -2.20
N PHE A 86 -1.16 -9.01 -2.03
CA PHE A 86 -1.24 -7.82 -2.85
C PHE A 86 0.15 -7.26 -3.10
N LYS A 87 0.41 -6.88 -4.35
CA LYS A 87 1.57 -6.10 -4.78
C LYS A 87 1.07 -4.99 -5.69
N THR A 88 1.44 -3.75 -5.37
CA THR A 88 1.06 -2.58 -6.16
C THR A 88 1.67 -2.65 -7.56
N GLN A 89 0.93 -2.14 -8.54
CA GLN A 89 1.37 -1.97 -9.92
C GLN A 89 0.82 -0.63 -10.47
N GLY A 90 1.39 -0.17 -11.59
CA GLY A 90 0.95 1.05 -12.25
C GLY A 90 1.22 2.34 -11.45
N THR A 91 0.48 3.39 -11.82
CA THR A 91 0.64 4.76 -11.29
C THR A 91 -0.11 4.97 -9.98
N HIS A 92 0.22 6.06 -9.27
CA HIS A 92 -0.46 6.42 -8.04
C HIS A 92 -1.98 6.64 -8.26
N PRO A 93 -2.88 6.17 -7.37
CA PRO A 93 -4.32 6.22 -7.62
C PRO A 93 -4.90 7.61 -7.91
N LEU A 94 -4.35 8.64 -7.26
CA LEU A 94 -4.79 10.03 -7.47
C LEU A 94 -4.31 10.66 -8.78
N ASN A 95 -3.47 9.98 -9.58
CA ASN A 95 -3.10 10.46 -10.92
C ASN A 95 -4.32 10.58 -11.83
N ALA A 96 -5.40 9.82 -11.59
CA ALA A 96 -6.64 9.89 -12.38
C ALA A 96 -7.32 11.28 -12.32
N ASN A 97 -6.97 12.13 -11.34
CA ASN A 97 -7.43 13.52 -11.27
C ASN A 97 -6.76 14.45 -12.29
N TYR A 98 -5.74 13.97 -13.00
CA TYR A 98 -4.95 14.77 -13.92
C TYR A 98 -5.11 14.24 -15.35
N HIS A 99 -5.57 15.10 -16.25
CA HIS A 99 -5.83 14.75 -17.65
C HIS A 99 -4.54 14.42 -18.43
N GLN A 100 -4.69 13.73 -19.56
CA GLN A 100 -3.59 13.49 -20.50
C GLN A 100 -2.92 14.81 -20.91
N GLY A 101 -1.62 14.93 -20.65
CA GLY A 101 -0.81 16.12 -20.93
C GLY A 101 -0.49 16.98 -19.70
N ALA A 102 -1.22 16.84 -18.60
CA ALA A 102 -0.82 17.41 -17.32
C ALA A 102 0.19 16.49 -16.62
N ILE A 103 1.23 17.07 -16.01
CA ILE A 103 2.16 16.32 -15.16
C ILE A 103 1.48 16.15 -13.79
N PRO A 104 1.18 14.92 -13.33
CA PRO A 104 0.63 14.72 -12.00
C PRO A 104 1.61 15.23 -10.94
N PRO A 105 1.11 15.81 -9.83
CA PRO A 105 1.97 16.24 -8.75
C PRO A 105 2.67 15.03 -8.14
N VAL A 106 3.90 15.23 -7.69
CA VAL A 106 4.62 14.19 -6.96
C VAL A 106 4.11 14.17 -5.52
N PRO A 107 3.71 13.00 -4.97
CA PRO A 107 3.30 12.89 -3.59
C PRO A 107 4.38 13.37 -2.62
N ARG A 108 3.96 13.88 -1.47
CA ARG A 108 4.85 14.34 -0.40
C ARG A 108 4.37 13.81 0.94
N TYR A 109 5.12 12.88 1.49
CA TYR A 109 4.88 12.39 2.84
C TYR A 109 5.03 13.50 3.89
N ARG A 110 4.08 13.57 4.82
CA ARG A 110 4.05 14.56 5.90
C ARG A 110 4.19 13.94 7.29
N GLY A 111 4.24 12.61 7.37
CA GLY A 111 4.34 11.86 8.62
C GLY A 111 3.16 10.93 8.82
N TYR A 112 3.02 10.43 10.03
CA TYR A 112 1.90 9.59 10.44
C TYR A 112 1.52 9.92 11.88
N LYS A 113 0.28 9.60 12.24
CA LYS A 113 -0.17 9.57 13.63
C LYS A 113 -0.63 8.17 13.99
N LEU A 114 -0.47 7.78 15.25
CA LEU A 114 -0.99 6.50 15.72
C LEU A 114 -2.42 6.67 16.21
N PHE A 115 -3.32 5.82 15.70
CA PHE A 115 -4.67 5.66 16.21
C PHE A 115 -4.81 4.22 16.72
N ASN A 116 -4.89 4.05 18.04
CA ASN A 116 -4.91 2.73 18.70
C ASN A 116 -3.79 1.79 18.20
N GLY A 117 -2.57 2.32 18.10
CA GLY A 117 -1.40 1.57 17.63
C GLY A 117 -1.31 1.35 16.12
N THR A 118 -2.33 1.77 15.35
CA THR A 118 -2.32 1.70 13.89
C THR A 118 -1.88 3.03 13.29
N PRO A 119 -0.92 3.07 12.36
CA PRO A 119 -0.54 4.31 11.69
C PRO A 119 -1.64 4.77 10.73
N GLU A 120 -2.03 6.04 10.85
CA GLU A 120 -2.68 6.81 9.80
C GLU A 120 -1.59 7.65 9.13
N PHE A 121 -1.26 7.31 7.89
CA PHE A 121 -0.29 7.99 7.05
C PHE A 121 -0.88 9.28 6.51
N ILE A 122 -0.08 10.33 6.50
CA ILE A 122 -0.48 11.67 6.06
C ILE A 122 0.46 12.12 4.95
N TYR A 123 -0.08 12.50 3.81
CA TYR A 123 0.68 13.00 2.68
C TYR A 123 -0.10 14.04 1.89
N THR A 124 0.60 14.85 1.09
CA THR A 124 -0.05 15.77 0.15
C THR A 124 0.10 15.25 -1.27
N PHE A 125 -0.97 15.37 -2.06
CA PHE A 125 -1.00 15.06 -3.48
C PHE A 125 -1.59 16.26 -4.23
N GLY A 126 -0.73 17.12 -4.78
CA GLY A 126 -1.16 18.41 -5.32
C GLY A 126 -1.75 19.29 -4.20
N PRO A 127 -2.97 19.83 -4.37
CA PRO A 127 -3.62 20.66 -3.34
C PRO A 127 -4.23 19.83 -2.20
N TYR A 128 -4.32 18.51 -2.35
CA TYR A 128 -5.04 17.66 -1.40
C TYR A 128 -4.15 17.17 -0.27
N THR A 129 -4.68 17.18 0.94
CA THR A 129 -4.11 16.42 2.07
C THR A 129 -4.83 15.09 2.20
N VAL A 130 -4.10 13.99 2.11
CA VAL A 130 -4.63 12.63 2.21
C VAL A 130 -4.22 12.03 3.55
N HIS A 131 -5.22 11.51 4.25
CA HIS A 131 -5.08 10.65 5.40
C HIS A 131 -5.45 9.23 4.99
N GLU A 132 -4.56 8.27 5.20
CA GLU A 132 -4.76 6.88 4.83
C GLU A 132 -4.41 5.98 6.01
N ARG A 133 -5.31 5.06 6.34
CA ARG A 133 -5.03 3.98 7.29
C ARG A 133 -5.33 2.65 6.64
N VAL A 134 -4.42 1.71 6.79
CA VAL A 134 -4.51 0.38 6.20
C VAL A 134 -4.56 -0.66 7.32
N THR A 135 -5.64 -1.44 7.38
CA THR A 135 -5.90 -2.42 8.45
C THR A 135 -6.40 -3.76 7.89
N PRO A 136 -6.31 -4.84 8.70
CA PRO A 136 -6.99 -6.08 8.36
C PRO A 136 -8.51 -5.90 8.38
N SER A 137 -9.20 -6.60 7.48
CA SER A 137 -10.66 -6.73 7.50
C SER A 137 -11.05 -8.20 7.30
N GLY A 138 -11.21 -8.92 8.41
CA GLY A 138 -11.34 -10.38 8.37
C GLY A 138 -10.07 -11.09 7.89
N ASN A 139 -10.20 -12.37 7.49
CA ASN A 139 -9.03 -13.23 7.19
C ASN A 139 -8.42 -13.05 5.80
N LYS A 140 -9.12 -12.37 4.89
CA LYS A 140 -8.72 -12.25 3.47
C LYS A 140 -9.06 -10.89 2.85
N ALA A 141 -8.99 -9.83 3.64
CA ALA A 141 -9.15 -8.50 3.09
C ALA A 141 -8.30 -7.45 3.80
N VAL A 142 -7.96 -6.43 3.05
CA VAL A 142 -7.35 -5.19 3.52
C VAL A 142 -8.41 -4.10 3.45
N LEU A 143 -8.60 -3.39 4.55
CA LEU A 143 -9.40 -2.18 4.60
C LEU A 143 -8.47 -0.97 4.48
N PHE A 144 -8.82 -0.08 3.56
CA PHE A 144 -8.26 1.25 3.46
C PHE A 144 -9.30 2.25 3.96
N ASP A 145 -8.98 2.96 5.04
CA ASP A 145 -9.74 4.13 5.48
C ASP A 145 -9.06 5.38 4.90
N TYR A 146 -9.75 6.10 4.02
CA TYR A 146 -9.26 7.36 3.44
C TYR A 146 -10.05 8.57 3.94
N SER A 147 -9.34 9.69 4.08
CA SER A 147 -9.90 11.03 4.22
C SER A 147 -9.06 11.98 3.38
N ILE A 148 -9.63 12.48 2.28
CA ILE A 148 -9.02 13.50 1.43
C ILE A 148 -9.58 14.86 1.87
N ARG A 149 -8.71 15.85 2.02
CA ARG A 149 -9.05 17.19 2.52
C ARG A 149 -8.59 18.28 1.56
N ASP A 150 -8.97 19.51 1.88
CA ASP A 150 -8.58 20.73 1.15
C ASP A 150 -9.10 20.77 -0.31
N MET A 151 -10.21 20.07 -0.56
CA MET A 151 -10.95 20.08 -1.82
C MET A 151 -11.96 21.22 -1.84
N GLN A 152 -12.18 21.80 -3.02
CA GLN A 152 -13.31 22.72 -3.24
C GLN A 152 -14.61 21.91 -3.25
N ASN A 153 -15.73 22.51 -2.80
CA ASN A 153 -16.98 21.77 -2.61
C ASN A 153 -17.56 21.17 -3.91
N ASP A 154 -17.24 21.75 -5.06
CA ASP A 154 -17.63 21.31 -6.40
C ASP A 154 -16.58 20.39 -7.07
N SER A 155 -15.51 20.03 -6.36
CA SER A 155 -14.49 19.11 -6.88
C SER A 155 -15.04 17.69 -7.02
N LEU A 156 -14.71 17.06 -8.15
CA LEU A 156 -14.86 15.63 -8.37
C LEU A 156 -13.49 14.96 -8.28
N ILE A 157 -13.35 14.00 -7.37
CA ILE A 157 -12.13 13.22 -7.19
C ILE A 157 -12.26 11.90 -7.95
N ARG A 158 -11.26 11.60 -8.78
CA ARG A 158 -11.06 10.33 -9.46
C ARG A 158 -9.97 9.54 -8.74
N PHE A 159 -10.30 8.33 -8.30
CA PHE A 159 -9.37 7.42 -7.65
C PHE A 159 -9.19 6.18 -8.55
N GLY A 160 -8.08 6.15 -9.27
CA GLY A 160 -7.80 5.10 -10.25
C GLY A 160 -7.20 3.85 -9.60
N LEU A 161 -7.73 2.69 -9.93
CA LEU A 161 -7.16 1.40 -9.54
C LEU A 161 -6.55 0.69 -10.76
N ASP A 162 -5.60 -0.19 -10.50
CA ASP A 162 -5.14 -1.14 -11.51
C ASP A 162 -6.34 -2.01 -11.98
N PRO A 163 -6.60 -2.14 -13.28
CA PRO A 163 -7.66 -2.99 -13.81
C PRO A 163 -7.62 -4.44 -13.29
N ALA A 164 -6.44 -4.97 -12.98
CA ALA A 164 -6.28 -6.32 -12.45
C ALA A 164 -6.82 -6.49 -11.02
N ILE A 165 -6.73 -5.45 -10.18
CA ILE A 165 -7.20 -5.52 -8.78
C ILE A 165 -8.61 -4.98 -8.62
N ARG A 166 -9.05 -4.10 -9.54
CA ARG A 166 -10.34 -3.40 -9.46
C ARG A 166 -11.53 -4.34 -9.17
N PRO A 167 -11.69 -5.52 -9.81
CA PRO A 167 -12.81 -6.42 -9.55
C PRO A 167 -12.91 -6.90 -8.09
N SER A 168 -11.80 -6.90 -7.36
CA SER A 168 -11.71 -7.37 -5.98
C SER A 168 -11.80 -6.23 -4.96
N VAL A 169 -12.10 -5.00 -5.40
CA VAL A 169 -12.22 -3.82 -4.54
C VAL A 169 -13.65 -3.32 -4.48
N GLU A 170 -14.16 -3.23 -3.25
CA GLU A 170 -15.43 -2.58 -2.91
C GLU A 170 -15.15 -1.17 -2.37
N SER A 171 -16.08 -0.23 -2.59
CA SER A 171 -16.05 1.12 -1.99
C SER A 171 -17.28 1.34 -1.14
N SER A 172 -17.14 2.09 -0.03
CA SER A 172 -18.27 2.46 0.84
C SER A 172 -19.18 3.53 0.24
N THR A 173 -18.69 4.31 -0.73
CA THR A 173 -19.36 5.47 -1.32
C THR A 173 -18.77 5.81 -2.70
N GLY A 174 -19.30 6.82 -3.39
CA GLY A 174 -18.97 7.12 -4.77
C GLY A 174 -19.55 6.12 -5.76
N HIS A 175 -19.17 6.27 -7.03
CA HIS A 175 -19.58 5.39 -8.11
C HIS A 175 -18.41 5.08 -9.03
N TRP A 176 -18.45 3.91 -9.66
CA TRP A 176 -17.36 3.43 -10.49
C TRP A 176 -17.61 3.72 -11.97
N GLU A 177 -16.61 4.27 -12.65
CA GLU A 177 -16.52 4.32 -14.11
C GLU A 177 -15.29 3.51 -14.54
N GLY A 178 -15.52 2.26 -14.97
CA GLY A 178 -14.44 1.34 -15.27
C GLY A 178 -13.58 1.05 -14.03
N ASN A 179 -12.31 1.45 -14.09
CA ASN A 179 -11.33 1.28 -13.00
C ASN A 179 -11.14 2.54 -12.13
N GLU A 180 -11.92 3.60 -12.35
CA GLU A 180 -11.88 4.82 -11.56
C GLU A 180 -13.09 4.89 -10.61
N LEU A 181 -12.84 5.16 -9.33
CA LEU A 181 -13.87 5.55 -8.39
C LEU A 181 -14.04 7.07 -8.46
N LEU A 182 -15.24 7.52 -8.79
CA LEU A 182 -15.63 8.92 -8.77
C LEU A 182 -16.27 9.25 -7.43
N LEU A 183 -15.74 10.28 -6.77
CA LEU A 183 -16.17 10.77 -5.46
C LEU A 183 -16.43 12.26 -5.55
N THR A 184 -17.57 12.71 -5.04
CA THR A 184 -17.76 14.13 -4.73
C THR A 184 -16.81 14.58 -3.62
N ALA A 185 -16.61 15.88 -3.46
CA ALA A 185 -15.82 16.43 -2.35
C ALA A 185 -16.35 16.00 -0.98
N GLU A 186 -17.66 15.80 -0.82
CA GLU A 186 -18.24 15.31 0.44
C GLU A 186 -17.86 13.85 0.71
N GLU A 187 -18.04 12.97 -0.28
CA GLU A 187 -17.70 11.54 -0.17
C GLU A 187 -16.19 11.34 0.05
N ALA A 188 -15.35 12.13 -0.62
CA ALA A 188 -13.90 12.05 -0.49
C ALA A 188 -13.37 12.46 0.90
N ARG A 189 -14.14 13.23 1.70
CA ARG A 189 -13.75 13.58 3.09
C ARG A 189 -13.66 12.34 3.97
N LYS A 190 -14.40 11.27 3.66
CA LYS A 190 -14.29 9.99 4.34
C LYS A 190 -14.89 8.87 3.49
N PHE A 191 -14.05 7.95 3.03
CA PHE A 191 -14.50 6.75 2.33
C PHE A 191 -13.60 5.56 2.68
N GLN A 192 -14.10 4.37 2.41
CA GLN A 192 -13.40 3.12 2.65
C GLN A 192 -13.29 2.32 1.36
N LEU A 193 -12.13 1.70 1.15
CA LEU A 193 -11.96 0.65 0.14
C LEU A 193 -11.68 -0.67 0.84
N VAL A 194 -12.31 -1.75 0.38
CA VAL A 194 -12.04 -3.10 0.86
C VAL A 194 -11.49 -3.91 -0.30
N LEU A 195 -10.20 -4.26 -0.23
CA LEU A 195 -9.56 -5.18 -1.17
C LEU A 195 -9.66 -6.59 -0.62
N ARG A 196 -10.37 -7.47 -1.32
CA ARG A 196 -10.44 -8.91 -1.01
C ARG A 196 -9.43 -9.67 -1.88
N TYR A 197 -8.83 -10.71 -1.34
CA TYR A 197 -7.91 -11.59 -2.06
C TYR A 197 -8.26 -13.06 -1.82
N ASP A 198 -7.93 -13.92 -2.78
CA ASP A 198 -8.31 -15.34 -2.80
C ASP A 198 -7.40 -16.26 -1.99
#